data_AF-A0A8S3IP04-F1
#
_entry.id   AF-A0A8S3IP04-F1
#
_cell.length_a   1.000
_cell.length_b   1.000
_cell.length_c   1.000
_cell.angle_alpha   90.00
_cell.angle_beta   90.00
_cell.angle_gamma   90.00
#
_symmetry.space_group_name_H-M   'P 1'
#
loop_
_entity.id
_entity.type
_entity.pdbx_description
1 polymer ?
#
loop_
_entity_poly.entity_id
_entity_poly.type
_entity_poly.pdbx_seq_one_letter_code
_entity_poly.pdbx_strand_id
1 'polypeptide(L)'
;VEIKREINRPINDQFEHVLKVQYNSYFQEYLNIYENLIKTIKTHLDSHELLDGKDIGTLSFIGQLIILKRSFETKGDMNNIIICDYLLLLTQKYSAFKDLPIDIILRHVSEKIKLYHEAYEQSVPMNNLLNEISKNELDKILQKHKENPTTNSKLETLIRLVKKHAIDETKGLILVPTTFYAKSICDYLSDQPELKNIVKPTWIVGQNSADHSLTINDQQAKLRQFGEGECNVLIATG
;
A
#
# COMPACT_ATOMS: atom_id res chain seq x y z
N VAL A 1 -37.60 7.94 24.04
CA VAL A 1 -36.54 8.64 24.82
C VAL A 1 -35.46 9.02 23.83
N GLU A 2 -35.46 10.26 23.35
CA GLU A 2 -34.38 10.80 22.52
C GLU A 2 -33.14 11.02 23.39
N ILE A 3 -32.08 10.25 23.17
CA ILE A 3 -30.79 10.52 23.78
C ILE A 3 -30.09 11.58 22.92
N LYS A 4 -30.37 12.86 23.19
CA LYS A 4 -29.50 13.97 22.76
C LYS A 4 -28.28 13.97 23.67
N ARG A 5 -27.24 13.21 23.30
CA ARG A 5 -25.90 13.40 23.88
C ARG A 5 -25.12 14.33 22.95
N GLU A 6 -24.95 15.58 23.37
CA GLU A 6 -23.93 16.46 22.84
C GLU A 6 -22.56 15.79 23.07
N ILE A 7 -21.92 15.36 22.00
CA ILE A 7 -20.54 14.92 22.03
C ILE A 7 -19.71 16.20 22.09
N ASN A 8 -19.31 16.61 23.29
CA ASN A 8 -18.27 17.61 23.47
C ASN A 8 -17.00 17.09 22.79
N ARG A 9 -16.65 17.69 21.64
CA ARG A 9 -15.34 17.47 21.03
C ARG A 9 -14.29 17.97 22.02
N PRO A 10 -13.28 17.16 22.38
CA PRO A 10 -12.11 17.68 23.06
C PRO A 10 -11.56 18.86 22.24
N ILE A 11 -11.32 19.99 22.91
CA ILE A 11 -10.58 21.10 22.34
C ILE A 11 -9.17 20.54 22.11
N ASN A 12 -8.88 20.24 20.84
CA ASN A 12 -7.70 19.49 20.44
C ASN A 12 -6.42 20.31 20.70
N ASP A 13 -5.72 19.98 21.78
CA ASP A 13 -4.25 20.11 21.87
C ASP A 13 -3.55 19.01 21.04
N GLN A 14 -4.10 18.67 19.88
CA GLN A 14 -3.51 17.68 18.98
C GLN A 14 -2.46 18.39 18.12
N PHE A 15 -1.23 18.38 18.62
CA PHE A 15 -0.05 18.69 17.86
C PHE A 15 -0.11 17.95 16.50
N GLU A 16 -0.22 18.70 15.40
CA GLU A 16 0.20 18.22 14.09
C GLU A 16 1.73 18.08 14.13
N HIS A 17 2.21 17.00 14.74
CA HIS A 17 3.60 16.60 14.59
C HIS A 17 3.78 16.03 13.19
N VAL A 18 4.09 16.90 12.23
CA VAL A 18 4.60 16.47 10.93
C VAL A 18 5.98 15.85 11.18
N LEU A 19 6.00 14.52 11.29
CA LEU A 19 7.23 13.77 11.51
C LEU A 19 8.12 13.88 10.27
N LYS A 20 9.31 14.46 10.44
CA LYS A 20 10.35 14.38 9.41
C LYS A 20 10.70 12.91 9.22
N VAL A 21 10.51 12.41 7.99
CA VAL A 21 10.80 11.02 7.69
C VAL A 21 12.29 10.84 7.45
N GLN A 22 12.93 10.10 8.35
CA GLN A 22 14.26 9.57 8.17
C GLN A 22 14.16 8.13 7.66
N TYR A 23 15.05 7.82 6.72
CA TYR A 23 15.24 6.50 6.14
C TYR A 23 16.69 6.08 6.39
N ASN A 24 16.93 4.79 6.55
CA ASN A 24 18.30 4.28 6.60
C ASN A 24 18.98 4.33 5.21
N SER A 25 20.28 4.06 5.16
CA SER A 25 21.09 4.17 3.94
C SER A 25 20.64 3.23 2.81
N TYR A 26 20.01 2.09 3.13
CA TYR A 26 19.60 1.09 2.15
C TYR A 26 18.29 1.44 1.44
N PHE A 27 17.46 2.30 2.03
CA PHE A 27 16.16 2.66 1.48
C PHE A 27 16.25 3.22 0.05
N GLN A 28 17.21 4.11 -0.20
CA GLN A 28 17.41 4.69 -1.54
C GLN A 28 17.86 3.65 -2.56
N GLU A 29 18.67 2.69 -2.15
CA GLU A 29 19.07 1.59 -3.03
C GLU A 29 17.84 0.79 -3.49
N TYR A 30 16.90 0.49 -2.58
CA TYR A 30 15.72 -0.30 -2.92
C TYR A 30 14.74 0.47 -3.79
N LEU A 31 14.56 1.76 -3.52
CA LEU A 31 13.80 2.65 -4.39
C LEU A 31 14.41 2.70 -5.79
N ASN A 32 15.73 2.80 -5.92
CA ASN A 32 16.40 2.85 -7.21
C ASN A 32 16.20 1.55 -8.01
N ILE A 33 16.29 0.38 -7.36
CA ILE A 33 16.04 -0.91 -8.03
C ILE A 33 14.59 -0.97 -8.52
N TYR A 34 13.63 -0.58 -7.69
CA TYR A 34 12.21 -0.58 -8.06
C TYR A 34 11.89 0.45 -9.16
N GLU A 35 12.53 1.61 -9.13
CA GLU A 35 12.42 2.63 -10.18
C GLU A 35 13.01 2.14 -11.50
N ASN A 36 14.14 1.43 -11.45
CA ASN A 36 14.75 0.81 -12.63
C ASN A 36 13.89 -0.31 -13.22
N LEU A 37 13.15 -1.06 -12.40
CA LEU A 37 12.14 -2.00 -12.87
C LEU A 37 11.05 -1.26 -13.69
N ILE A 38 10.50 -0.16 -13.15
CA ILE A 38 9.49 0.66 -13.85
C ILE A 38 10.05 1.20 -15.17
N LYS A 39 11.28 1.72 -15.16
CA LYS A 39 11.95 2.23 -16.37
C LYS A 39 12.15 1.13 -17.41
N THR A 40 12.60 -0.05 -17.00
CA THR A 40 12.79 -1.20 -17.90
C THR A 40 11.48 -1.59 -18.57
N ILE A 41 10.40 -1.78 -17.79
CA ILE A 41 9.09 -2.11 -18.35
C ILE A 41 8.58 -1.01 -19.29
N LYS A 42 8.77 0.26 -18.91
CA LYS A 42 8.36 1.41 -19.71
C LYS A 42 8.97 1.39 -21.12
N THR A 43 10.20 0.90 -21.30
CA THR A 43 10.83 0.85 -22.64
C THR A 43 10.11 -0.07 -23.63
N HIS A 44 9.27 -1.00 -23.15
CA HIS A 44 8.46 -1.87 -23.99
C HIS A 44 7.13 -1.25 -24.41
N LEU A 45 6.73 -0.13 -23.79
CA LEU A 45 5.48 0.56 -24.10
C LEU A 45 5.63 1.40 -25.36
N ASP A 46 4.67 1.28 -26.28
CA ASP A 46 4.56 2.19 -27.41
C ASP A 46 4.21 3.60 -26.93
N SER A 47 4.81 4.62 -27.56
CA SER A 47 4.64 6.02 -27.14
C SER A 47 5.11 6.31 -25.70
N HIS A 48 6.10 5.55 -25.19
CA HIS A 48 6.63 5.74 -23.83
C HIS A 48 7.25 7.12 -23.60
N GLU A 49 7.68 7.82 -24.65
CA GLU A 49 8.19 9.19 -24.59
C GLU A 49 7.16 10.18 -24.05
N LEU A 50 5.86 9.88 -24.15
CA LEU A 50 4.80 10.69 -23.55
C LEU A 50 4.80 10.65 -22.01
N LEU A 51 5.54 9.70 -21.44
CA LEU A 51 5.80 9.61 -20.01
C LEU A 51 7.12 10.27 -19.61
N ASP A 52 7.91 10.78 -20.55
CA ASP A 52 9.13 11.52 -20.23
C ASP A 52 8.81 12.87 -19.58
N GLY A 53 9.66 13.30 -18.65
CA GLY A 53 9.44 14.52 -17.86
C GLY A 53 8.34 14.40 -16.79
N LYS A 54 7.75 13.22 -16.60
CA LYS A 54 6.83 12.92 -15.49
C LYS A 54 7.55 12.03 -14.48
N ASP A 55 7.53 12.45 -13.21
CA ASP A 55 8.16 11.68 -12.14
C ASP A 55 7.35 10.42 -11.80
N ILE A 56 8.06 9.30 -11.65
CA ILE A 56 7.49 8.02 -11.22
C ILE A 56 6.85 8.19 -9.83
N GLY A 57 5.67 7.61 -9.65
CA GLY A 57 4.89 7.67 -8.40
C GLY A 57 4.00 8.92 -8.28
N THR A 58 3.99 9.81 -9.27
CA THR A 58 3.12 10.99 -9.25
C THR A 58 1.78 10.75 -9.93
N LEU A 59 0.75 11.50 -9.52
CA LEU A 59 -0.56 11.51 -10.19
C LEU A 59 -0.46 11.91 -11.67
N SER A 60 0.54 12.74 -12.03
CA SER A 60 0.77 13.16 -13.40
C SER A 60 1.20 11.99 -14.30
N PHE A 61 2.06 11.11 -13.80
CA PHE A 61 2.51 9.90 -14.49
C PHE A 61 1.39 8.88 -14.59
N ILE A 62 0.68 8.64 -13.48
CA ILE A 62 -0.48 7.72 -13.43
C ILE A 62 -1.59 8.18 -14.39
N GLY A 63 -1.92 9.47 -14.39
CA GLY A 63 -2.95 10.02 -15.28
C GLY A 63 -2.60 9.83 -16.75
N GLN A 64 -1.34 10.02 -17.13
CA GLN A 64 -0.88 9.79 -18.50
C GLN A 64 -0.94 8.30 -18.90
N LEU A 65 -0.55 7.39 -18.00
CA LEU A 65 -0.69 5.95 -18.23
C LEU A 65 -2.14 5.53 -18.46
N ILE A 66 -3.09 6.09 -17.70
CA ILE A 66 -4.52 5.80 -17.89
C ILE A 66 -5.00 6.27 -19.27
N ILE A 67 -4.55 7.44 -19.72
CA ILE A 67 -4.88 7.96 -21.06
C ILE A 67 -4.31 7.04 -22.15
N LEU A 68 -3.04 6.64 -22.02
CA LEU A 68 -2.39 5.71 -22.94
C LEU A 68 -3.11 4.37 -22.99
N LYS A 69 -3.38 3.77 -21.82
CA LYS A 69 -4.11 2.50 -21.72
C LYS A 69 -5.43 2.54 -22.47
N ARG A 70 -6.23 3.59 -22.25
CA ARG A 70 -7.51 3.78 -22.97
C ARG A 70 -7.33 3.86 -24.48
N SER A 71 -6.27 4.52 -24.96
CA SER A 71 -5.96 4.53 -26.39
C SER A 71 -5.65 3.14 -26.93
N PHE A 72 -4.91 2.31 -26.19
CA PHE A 72 -4.61 0.94 -26.60
C PHE A 72 -5.83 0.02 -26.54
N GLU A 73 -6.69 0.20 -25.54
CA GLU A 73 -8.00 -0.46 -25.46
C GLU A 73 -8.85 -0.18 -26.70
N THR A 74 -8.92 1.08 -27.16
CA THR A 74 -9.66 1.42 -28.39
C THR A 74 -9.07 0.81 -29.66
N LYS A 75 -7.77 0.49 -29.65
CA LYS A 75 -7.06 -0.13 -30.78
C LYS A 75 -7.04 -1.66 -30.71
N GLY A 76 -7.49 -2.25 -29.60
CA GLY A 76 -7.36 -3.69 -29.34
C GLY A 76 -5.91 -4.15 -29.16
N ASP A 77 -5.01 -3.25 -28.75
CA ASP A 77 -3.58 -3.56 -28.59
C ASP A 77 -3.31 -4.17 -27.21
N MET A 78 -3.49 -5.49 -27.14
CA MET A 78 -3.41 -6.22 -25.88
C MET A 78 -2.04 -6.13 -25.21
N ASN A 79 -0.95 -6.09 -25.99
CA ASN A 79 0.41 -6.01 -25.41
C ASN A 79 0.58 -4.72 -24.63
N ASN A 80 0.24 -3.57 -25.24
CA ASN A 80 0.38 -2.28 -24.58
C ASN A 80 -0.61 -2.08 -23.42
N ILE A 81 -1.79 -2.72 -23.46
CA ILE A 81 -2.72 -2.75 -22.32
C ILE A 81 -2.08 -3.44 -21.12
N ILE A 82 -1.46 -4.61 -21.32
CA ILE A 82 -0.81 -5.38 -20.26
C ILE A 82 0.37 -4.60 -19.69
N ILE A 83 1.21 -3.99 -20.55
CA ILE A 83 2.32 -3.15 -20.10
C ILE A 83 1.82 -1.99 -19.23
N CYS A 84 0.73 -1.34 -19.64
CA CYS A 84 0.11 -0.28 -18.84
C CYS A 84 -0.35 -0.77 -17.47
N ASP A 85 -0.93 -1.97 -17.36
CA ASP A 85 -1.38 -2.51 -16.07
C ASP A 85 -0.23 -2.81 -15.10
N TYR A 86 0.87 -3.38 -15.61
CA TYR A 86 2.08 -3.56 -14.81
C TYR A 86 2.65 -2.21 -14.35
N LEU A 87 2.76 -1.24 -15.27
CA LEU A 87 3.26 0.09 -14.93
C LEU A 87 2.36 0.83 -13.93
N LEU A 88 1.04 0.71 -14.06
CA LEU A 88 0.07 1.30 -13.13
C LEU A 88 0.23 0.71 -11.74
N LEU A 89 0.26 -0.62 -11.61
CA LEU A 89 0.48 -1.31 -10.35
C LEU A 89 1.78 -0.84 -9.68
N LEU A 90 2.90 -0.90 -10.41
CA LEU A 90 4.22 -0.56 -9.87
C LEU A 90 4.27 0.91 -9.45
N THR A 91 3.81 1.81 -10.30
CA THR A 91 3.84 3.25 -10.04
C THR A 91 2.95 3.63 -8.85
N GLN A 92 1.75 3.04 -8.74
CA GLN A 92 0.84 3.30 -7.62
C GLN A 92 1.43 2.85 -6.27
N LYS A 93 2.25 1.79 -6.27
CA LYS A 93 2.89 1.29 -5.05
C LYS A 93 4.25 1.94 -4.77
N TYR A 94 4.88 2.60 -5.75
CA TYR A 94 6.13 3.35 -5.58
C TYR A 94 6.06 4.38 -4.43
N SER A 95 4.97 5.15 -4.34
CA SER A 95 4.83 6.14 -3.26
C SER A 95 4.64 5.50 -1.89
N ALA A 96 4.10 4.27 -1.83
CA ALA A 96 3.81 3.57 -0.59
C ALA A 96 5.08 3.18 0.18
N PHE A 97 6.22 3.00 -0.50
CA PHE A 97 7.52 2.71 0.15
C PHE A 97 7.92 3.77 1.16
N LYS A 98 7.44 5.01 0.98
CA LYS A 98 7.73 6.12 1.88
C LYS A 98 7.01 6.02 3.24
N ASP A 99 5.92 5.24 3.30
CA ASP A 99 5.01 5.20 4.45
C ASP A 99 4.87 3.80 5.05
N LEU A 100 4.94 2.75 4.24
CA LEU A 100 4.65 1.37 4.63
C LEU A 100 5.91 0.50 4.64
N PRO A 101 5.88 -0.66 5.33
CA PRO A 101 6.98 -1.62 5.31
C PRO A 101 7.24 -2.14 3.90
N ILE A 102 8.52 -2.15 3.52
CA ILE A 102 8.98 -2.52 2.17
C ILE A 102 8.55 -3.94 1.81
N ASP A 103 8.72 -4.89 2.72
CA ASP A 103 8.39 -6.30 2.51
C ASP A 103 6.89 -6.53 2.26
N ILE A 104 6.01 -5.79 2.96
CA ILE A 104 4.55 -5.85 2.75
C ILE A 104 4.19 -5.34 1.35
N ILE A 105 4.80 -4.24 0.91
CA ILE A 105 4.56 -3.69 -0.42
C ILE A 105 5.02 -4.67 -1.49
N LEU A 106 6.25 -5.17 -1.37
CA LEU A 106 6.82 -6.11 -2.34
C LEU A 106 6.00 -7.38 -2.45
N ARG A 107 5.57 -7.96 -1.32
CA ARG A 107 4.71 -9.16 -1.31
C ARG A 107 3.39 -8.91 -2.03
N HIS A 108 2.74 -7.79 -1.76
CA HIS A 108 1.49 -7.40 -2.44
C HIS A 108 1.68 -7.23 -3.95
N VAL A 109 2.76 -6.56 -4.36
CA VAL A 109 3.09 -6.37 -5.78
C VAL A 109 3.33 -7.71 -6.45
N SER A 110 4.13 -8.61 -5.85
CA SER A 110 4.40 -9.94 -6.38
C SER A 110 3.12 -10.79 -6.53
N GLU A 111 2.21 -10.73 -5.55
CA GLU A 111 0.91 -11.41 -5.62
C GLU A 111 0.05 -10.87 -6.77
N LYS A 112 -0.03 -9.54 -6.94
CA LYS A 112 -0.80 -8.92 -8.03
C LYS A 112 -0.21 -9.23 -9.41
N ILE A 113 1.12 -9.28 -9.53
CA ILE A 113 1.78 -9.66 -10.78
C ILE A 113 1.47 -11.12 -11.15
N LYS A 114 1.46 -12.03 -10.16
CA LYS A 114 1.03 -13.40 -10.39
C LYS A 114 -0.40 -13.48 -10.93
N LEU A 115 -1.32 -12.70 -10.35
CA LEU A 115 -2.71 -12.62 -10.81
C LEU A 115 -2.81 -12.03 -12.23
N TYR A 116 -2.02 -11.02 -12.57
CA TYR A 116 -1.95 -10.51 -13.95
C TYR A 116 -1.40 -11.55 -14.92
N HIS A 117 -0.38 -12.30 -14.50
CA HIS A 117 0.16 -13.39 -15.31
C HIS A 117 -0.94 -14.41 -15.63
N GLU A 118 -1.71 -14.83 -14.63
CA GLU A 118 -2.82 -15.77 -14.78
C GLU A 118 -3.97 -15.19 -15.62
N ALA A 119 -4.26 -13.89 -15.51
CA ALA A 119 -5.36 -13.25 -16.24
C ALA A 119 -5.08 -13.04 -17.74
N TYR A 120 -3.81 -12.90 -18.14
CA TYR A 120 -3.41 -12.55 -19.50
C TYR A 120 -2.88 -13.73 -20.33
N GLU A 121 -3.64 -14.85 -20.32
CA GLU A 121 -3.29 -16.06 -21.08
C GLU A 121 -3.26 -15.86 -22.60
N GLN A 122 -3.96 -14.86 -23.14
CA GLN A 122 -4.03 -14.61 -24.59
C GLN A 122 -2.83 -13.84 -25.15
N SER A 123 -1.94 -13.32 -24.30
CA SER A 123 -0.77 -12.52 -24.72
C SER A 123 0.50 -13.02 -24.03
N VAL A 124 0.69 -14.33 -24.10
CA VAL A 124 1.74 -15.10 -23.40
C VAL A 124 3.14 -14.49 -23.55
N PRO A 125 3.65 -14.11 -24.74
CA PRO A 125 5.04 -13.67 -24.85
C PRO A 125 5.36 -12.39 -24.07
N MET A 126 4.52 -11.36 -24.20
CA MET A 126 4.71 -10.09 -23.49
C MET A 126 4.49 -10.27 -21.98
N ASN A 127 3.42 -10.96 -21.59
CA ASN A 127 3.11 -11.21 -20.19
C ASN A 127 4.21 -12.04 -19.48
N ASN A 128 4.77 -13.06 -20.15
CA ASN A 128 5.90 -13.83 -19.64
C ASN A 128 7.14 -12.96 -19.43
N LEU A 129 7.48 -12.12 -20.41
CA LEU A 129 8.61 -11.19 -20.32
C LEU A 129 8.45 -10.25 -19.12
N LEU A 130 7.28 -9.61 -18.98
CA LEU A 130 7.01 -8.67 -17.90
C LEU A 130 7.04 -9.34 -16.53
N ASN A 131 6.48 -10.54 -16.41
CA ASN A 131 6.53 -11.32 -15.18
C ASN A 131 7.96 -11.74 -14.83
N GLU A 132 8.76 -12.18 -15.80
CA GLU A 132 10.16 -12.56 -15.57
C GLU A 132 10.99 -11.37 -15.09
N ILE A 133 10.92 -10.23 -15.79
CA ILE A 133 11.62 -9.00 -15.39
C ILE A 133 11.18 -8.59 -13.97
N SER A 134 9.87 -8.56 -13.72
CA SER A 134 9.35 -8.14 -12.42
C SER A 134 9.76 -9.07 -11.29
N LYS A 135 9.63 -10.39 -11.47
CA LYS A 135 10.00 -11.37 -10.47
C LYS A 135 11.48 -11.29 -10.13
N ASN A 136 12.34 -11.21 -11.15
CA ASN A 136 13.78 -11.11 -10.95
C ASN A 136 14.18 -9.85 -10.15
N GLU A 137 13.60 -8.69 -10.46
CA GLU A 137 13.92 -7.45 -9.73
C GLU A 137 13.29 -7.42 -8.32
N LEU A 138 12.06 -7.87 -8.16
CA LEU A 138 11.39 -7.91 -6.85
C LEU A 138 12.08 -8.89 -5.89
N ASP A 139 12.49 -10.07 -6.39
CA ASP A 139 13.23 -11.06 -5.60
C ASP A 139 14.60 -10.53 -5.15
N LYS A 140 15.30 -9.76 -6.01
CA LYS A 140 16.54 -9.07 -5.63
C LYS A 140 16.32 -8.09 -4.47
N ILE A 141 15.26 -7.28 -4.52
CA ILE A 141 14.95 -6.34 -3.43
C ILE A 141 14.59 -7.10 -2.16
N LEU A 142 13.74 -8.13 -2.25
CA LEU A 142 13.34 -8.96 -1.11
C LEU A 142 14.53 -9.64 -0.44
N GLN A 143 15.47 -10.19 -1.23
CA GLN A 143 16.68 -10.81 -0.69
C GLN A 143 17.56 -9.79 0.03
N LYS A 144 17.84 -8.64 -0.61
CA LYS A 144 18.61 -7.55 0.01
C LYS A 144 17.95 -7.04 1.29
N HIS A 145 16.62 -6.92 1.31
CA HIS A 145 15.87 -6.47 2.48
C HIS A 145 15.91 -7.49 3.63
N LYS A 146 15.94 -8.80 3.34
CA LYS A 146 16.15 -9.83 4.39
C LYS A 146 17.52 -9.70 5.06
N GLU A 147 18.54 -9.35 4.29
CA GLU A 147 19.90 -9.14 4.78
C GLU A 147 20.04 -7.79 5.51
N ASN A 148 19.39 -6.76 4.97
CA ASN A 148 19.45 -5.39 5.49
C ASN A 148 18.03 -4.80 5.63
N PRO A 149 17.28 -5.17 6.70
CA PRO A 149 15.93 -4.68 6.88
C PRO A 149 15.86 -3.16 6.93
N THR A 150 14.92 -2.61 6.18
CA THR A 150 14.65 -1.18 6.13
C THR A 150 13.34 -0.87 6.82
N THR A 151 13.41 0.02 7.80
CA THR A 151 12.24 0.68 8.38
C THR A 151 12.30 2.17 8.06
N ASN A 152 11.22 2.88 8.35
CA ASN A 152 11.20 4.34 8.31
C ASN A 152 10.79 4.87 9.69
N SER A 153 11.24 6.08 10.00
CA SER A 153 10.93 6.74 11.28
C SER A 153 9.43 6.94 11.56
N LYS A 154 8.54 6.93 10.55
CA LYS A 154 7.09 6.97 10.77
C LYS A 154 6.60 5.66 11.39
N LEU A 155 7.07 4.52 10.89
CA LEU A 155 6.74 3.21 11.44
C LEU A 155 7.27 3.06 12.86
N GLU A 156 8.53 3.44 13.12
CA GLU A 156 9.09 3.43 14.48
C GLU A 156 8.28 4.32 15.44
N THR A 157 7.87 5.50 14.97
CA THR A 157 7.04 6.41 15.76
C THR A 157 5.65 5.82 16.01
N LEU A 158 5.05 5.19 15.00
CA LEU A 158 3.77 4.50 15.13
C LEU A 158 3.86 3.42 16.23
N ILE A 159 4.88 2.57 16.17
CA ILE A 159 5.12 1.54 17.18
C ILE A 159 5.27 2.14 18.57
N ARG A 160 6.07 3.21 18.71
CA ARG A 160 6.24 3.90 20.00
C ARG A 160 4.93 4.47 20.54
N LEU A 161 4.13 5.11 19.69
CA LEU A 161 2.84 5.68 20.08
C LEU A 161 1.85 4.59 20.49
N VAL A 162 1.75 3.52 19.69
CA VAL A 162 0.89 2.39 19.98
C VAL A 162 1.32 1.73 21.29
N LYS A 163 2.60 1.45 21.50
CA LYS A 163 3.11 0.93 22.78
C LYS A 163 2.76 1.81 23.96
N LYS A 164 2.97 3.13 23.83
CA LYS A 164 2.73 4.09 24.92
C LYS A 164 1.26 4.11 25.34
N HIS A 165 0.33 3.99 24.39
CA HIS A 165 -1.09 4.20 24.64
C HIS A 165 -1.91 2.91 24.74
N ALA A 166 -1.46 1.79 24.18
CA ALA A 166 -2.23 0.54 24.19
C ALA A 166 -2.09 -0.28 25.49
N ILE A 167 -1.14 0.04 26.37
CA ILE A 167 -0.91 -0.67 27.65
C ILE A 167 -2.09 -0.44 28.63
N ASP A 168 -2.75 0.71 28.57
CA ASP A 168 -3.79 1.11 29.53
C ASP A 168 -5.21 0.73 29.07
N GLU A 169 -5.37 -0.40 28.37
CA GLU A 169 -6.65 -0.86 27.77
C GLU A 169 -7.35 0.20 26.88
N THR A 170 -6.59 1.20 26.43
CA THR A 170 -7.13 2.33 25.70
C THR A 170 -7.38 1.95 24.24
N LYS A 171 -8.56 2.34 23.73
CA LYS A 171 -8.92 2.12 22.33
C LYS A 171 -8.33 3.22 21.45
N GLY A 172 -7.67 2.83 20.36
CA GLY A 172 -7.05 3.74 19.40
C GLY A 172 -7.66 3.66 18.01
N LEU A 173 -7.66 4.78 17.30
CA LEU A 173 -8.03 4.88 15.89
C LEU A 173 -6.84 5.40 15.09
N ILE A 174 -6.49 4.71 14.00
CA ILE A 174 -5.45 5.12 13.05
C ILE A 174 -6.14 5.37 11.71
N LEU A 175 -6.10 6.62 11.24
CA LEU A 175 -6.63 6.99 9.93
C LEU A 175 -5.57 6.86 8.85
N VAL A 176 -5.92 6.25 7.74
CA VAL A 176 -5.03 6.00 6.60
C VAL A 176 -5.69 6.39 5.27
N PRO A 177 -4.90 6.74 4.25
CA PRO A 177 -5.44 7.30 3.01
C PRO A 177 -6.14 6.26 2.12
N THR A 178 -5.79 4.97 2.24
CA THR A 178 -6.29 3.93 1.33
C THR A 178 -6.52 2.63 2.06
N THR A 179 -7.36 1.77 1.47
CA THR A 179 -7.59 0.42 1.96
C THR A 179 -6.33 -0.43 2.02
N PHE A 180 -5.46 -0.28 1.02
CA PHE A 180 -4.16 -0.95 1.01
C PHE A 180 -3.37 -0.58 2.27
N TYR A 181 -3.28 0.71 2.61
CA TYR A 181 -2.62 1.15 3.84
C TYR A 181 -3.30 0.58 5.09
N ALA A 182 -4.63 0.49 5.10
CA ALA A 182 -5.36 -0.02 6.27
C ALA A 182 -4.98 -1.47 6.58
N LYS A 183 -5.01 -2.32 5.56
CA LYS A 183 -4.59 -3.70 5.68
C LYS A 183 -3.09 -3.81 6.00
N SER A 184 -2.23 -3.08 5.27
CA SER A 184 -0.78 -3.16 5.47
C SER A 184 -0.33 -2.72 6.86
N ILE A 185 -0.91 -1.65 7.43
CA ILE A 185 -0.60 -1.26 8.80
C ILE A 185 -1.14 -2.28 9.80
N CYS A 186 -2.34 -2.85 9.57
CA CYS A 186 -2.89 -3.89 10.42
C CYS A 186 -1.98 -5.14 10.45
N ASP A 187 -1.54 -5.62 9.29
CA ASP A 187 -0.63 -6.75 9.15
C ASP A 187 0.69 -6.43 9.86
N TYR A 188 1.26 -5.24 9.59
CA TYR A 188 2.51 -4.79 10.23
C TYR A 188 2.45 -4.77 11.76
N LEU A 189 1.38 -4.21 12.35
CA LEU A 189 1.20 -4.15 13.79
C LEU A 189 1.00 -5.55 14.40
N SER A 190 0.31 -6.44 13.70
CA SER A 190 0.09 -7.83 14.12
C SER A 190 1.38 -8.64 14.16
N ASP A 191 2.28 -8.36 13.23
CA ASP A 191 3.56 -9.07 13.08
C ASP A 191 4.66 -8.56 14.03
N GLN A 192 4.43 -7.45 14.76
CA GLN A 192 5.41 -6.95 15.72
C GLN A 192 5.44 -7.80 17.00
N PRO A 193 6.56 -8.52 17.31
CA PRO A 193 6.62 -9.39 18.48
C PRO A 193 6.33 -8.67 19.79
N GLU A 194 6.78 -7.41 19.86
CA GLU A 194 6.63 -6.53 21.00
C GLU A 194 5.21 -5.97 21.20
N LEU A 195 4.32 -6.14 20.21
CA LEU A 195 2.92 -5.73 20.30
C LEU A 195 1.97 -6.91 20.50
N LYS A 196 2.42 -8.16 20.30
CA LYS A 196 1.59 -9.36 20.19
C LYS A 196 0.58 -9.59 21.34
N ASN A 197 0.89 -9.12 22.54
CA ASN A 197 0.02 -9.25 23.72
C ASN A 197 -0.62 -7.93 24.17
N ILE A 198 -0.25 -6.82 23.54
CA ILE A 198 -0.68 -5.46 23.91
C ILE A 198 -1.71 -4.95 22.91
N VAL A 199 -1.54 -5.28 21.64
CA VAL A 199 -2.31 -4.73 20.53
C VAL A 199 -3.04 -5.84 19.81
N LYS A 200 -4.34 -5.66 19.65
CA LYS A 200 -5.23 -6.48 18.84
C LYS A 200 -5.77 -5.58 17.74
N PRO A 201 -5.00 -5.39 16.65
CA PRO A 201 -5.39 -4.47 15.59
C PRO A 201 -6.47 -5.11 14.73
N THR A 202 -7.39 -4.28 14.25
CA THR A 202 -8.31 -4.65 13.17
C THR A 202 -8.45 -3.47 12.23
N TRP A 203 -8.88 -3.72 10.99
CA TRP A 203 -9.01 -2.68 9.97
C TRP A 203 -10.41 -2.64 9.38
N ILE A 204 -10.90 -1.44 9.09
CA ILE A 204 -12.21 -1.20 8.48
C ILE A 204 -12.06 -0.23 7.32
N VAL A 205 -12.77 -0.49 6.22
CA VAL A 205 -12.76 0.36 5.03
C VAL A 205 -14.14 0.42 4.42
N GLY A 206 -14.38 1.45 3.61
CA GLY A 206 -15.61 1.59 2.83
C GLY A 206 -15.84 0.44 1.83
N GLN A 207 -17.10 0.32 1.39
CA GLN A 207 -17.55 -0.77 0.52
C GLN A 207 -16.99 -0.69 -0.92
N ASN A 208 -16.56 0.49 -1.35
CA ASN A 208 -16.15 0.75 -2.73
C ASN A 208 -14.64 0.60 -2.96
N SER A 209 -13.95 -0.21 -2.15
CA SER A 209 -12.52 -0.41 -2.31
C SER A 209 -12.19 -1.42 -3.39
N ALA A 210 -11.29 -1.05 -4.32
CA ALA A 210 -10.81 -1.93 -5.38
C ALA A 210 -9.84 -3.03 -4.89
N ASP A 211 -9.16 -2.80 -3.76
CA ASP A 211 -8.16 -3.75 -3.25
C ASP A 211 -8.76 -4.73 -2.23
N HIS A 212 -9.56 -4.24 -1.28
CA HIS A 212 -10.23 -5.07 -0.27
C HIS A 212 -11.55 -4.43 0.18
N SER A 213 -12.67 -4.79 -0.43
CA SER A 213 -13.98 -4.37 0.08
C SER A 213 -14.39 -5.25 1.27
N LEU A 214 -15.05 -4.62 2.25
CA LEU A 214 -15.72 -5.32 3.34
C LEU A 214 -17.23 -5.23 3.11
N THR A 215 -17.95 -6.31 3.40
CA THR A 215 -19.41 -6.25 3.40
C THR A 215 -19.91 -5.40 4.58
N ILE A 216 -21.17 -4.94 4.54
CA ILE A 216 -21.81 -4.25 5.68
C ILE A 216 -21.69 -5.10 6.95
N ASN A 217 -21.90 -6.41 6.83
CA ASN A 217 -21.88 -7.32 7.96
C ASN A 217 -20.47 -7.43 8.54
N ASP A 218 -19.43 -7.49 7.70
CA ASP A 218 -18.04 -7.52 8.17
C ASP A 218 -17.65 -6.21 8.87
N GLN A 219 -18.07 -5.08 8.32
CA GLN A 219 -17.85 -3.77 8.95
C GLN A 219 -18.51 -3.70 10.33
N GLN A 220 -19.77 -4.12 10.43
CA GLN A 220 -20.50 -4.14 11.70
C GLN A 220 -19.87 -5.10 12.70
N ALA A 221 -19.43 -6.28 12.26
CA ALA A 221 -18.75 -7.25 13.11
C ALA A 221 -17.46 -6.64 13.68
N LYS A 222 -16.60 -6.05 12.85
CA LYS A 222 -15.36 -5.41 13.32
C LYS A 222 -15.61 -4.23 14.25
N LEU A 223 -16.64 -3.43 14.01
CA LEU A 223 -17.02 -2.33 14.92
C LEU A 223 -17.53 -2.86 16.27
N ARG A 224 -18.25 -3.99 16.28
CA ARG A 224 -18.67 -4.64 17.53
C ARG A 224 -17.46 -5.17 18.29
N GLN A 225 -16.55 -5.89 17.63
CA GLN A 225 -15.30 -6.37 18.23
C GLN A 225 -14.50 -5.23 18.86
N PHE A 226 -14.40 -4.09 18.16
CA PHE A 226 -13.77 -2.89 18.70
C PHE A 226 -14.57 -2.27 19.86
N GLY A 227 -15.90 -2.23 19.76
CA GLY A 227 -16.81 -1.74 20.80
C GLY A 227 -16.78 -2.57 22.09
N GLU A 228 -16.62 -3.88 21.97
CA GLU A 228 -16.58 -4.86 23.06
C GLU A 228 -15.17 -5.02 23.65
N GLY A 229 -14.14 -4.51 22.98
CA GLY A 229 -12.74 -4.57 23.46
C GLY A 229 -11.99 -5.84 23.04
N GLU A 230 -12.57 -6.65 22.15
CA GLU A 230 -11.86 -7.76 21.50
C GLU A 230 -10.71 -7.26 20.63
N CYS A 231 -10.87 -6.06 20.06
CA CYS A 231 -9.82 -5.30 19.38
C CYS A 231 -9.66 -3.94 20.07
N ASN A 232 -8.43 -3.46 20.22
CA ASN A 232 -8.13 -2.18 20.86
C ASN A 232 -7.51 -1.14 19.90
N VAL A 233 -7.18 -1.52 18.67
CA VAL A 233 -6.71 -0.57 17.65
C VAL A 233 -7.50 -0.79 16.37
N LEU A 234 -8.18 0.25 15.90
CA LEU A 234 -8.90 0.26 14.63
C LEU A 234 -8.12 1.07 13.60
N ILE A 235 -7.80 0.46 12.46
CA ILE A 235 -7.20 1.15 11.31
C ILE A 235 -8.30 1.41 10.28
N ALA A 236 -8.56 2.67 9.95
CA ALA A 236 -9.70 3.05 9.10
C ALA A 236 -9.30 3.97 7.94
N THR A 237 -9.98 3.81 6.81
CA THR A 237 -10.01 4.86 5.77
C THR A 237 -10.98 5.97 6.17
N GLY A 238 -10.69 7.20 5.73
CA GLY A 238 -11.62 8.33 5.82
C GLY A 238 -12.86 8.15 4.95
#